data_AF-A0A1B8HK96-F1
#
_entry.id   AF-A0A1B8HK96-F1
#
_cell.length_a   1.000
_cell.length_b   1.000
_cell.length_c   1.000
_cell.angle_alpha   90.00
_cell.angle_beta   90.00
_cell.angle_gamma   90.00
#
_symmetry.space_group_name_H-M   'P 1'
#
loop_
_entity.id
_entity.type
_entity.pdbx_description
1 polymer ?
#
loop_
_entity_poly.entity_id
_entity_poly.type
_entity_poly.pdbx_seq_one_letter_code
_entity_poly.pdbx_strand_id
1 'polypeptide(L)'
;MPIKQTRYVDITSAVIGASAVPMRKLTARLFSTNPKIPAGHVLEFASGQVDELLGENSPEAQFARQYFSYVSPAPVSRPKEIQIASYEPVGRAPTLFGAKAGALADLKMIADGTLSVTFGKVTKSYKDIDLSDAKSYADIASLIQAKLNAESEPQFAGAYLTFNALDSAFELSGGVQERASVSVAYSVLADAMGLSAGRASEGNPAQTPLEAFKIAEQVSDSFGSATFLSDLSLDQAVTLAQYVSGENVKYQLHISVTEESAEDFSAALIGTASSGLNLKTESGFFIQALPMAVMAATDYDRTNATTNYMFRQLGVTFPAQVTTDQDADRFDKLRVNYYGETAVAGSQIRFYQRGFLCGSHSNPLDMSVHANEQWLKAYIAQQWFSLLLATRGIPANKDGEARALMVIAGAVTKAVNNGTVLPGKTLTEVQKIAVADASGDDLAWHDVQDKGYWYNAQIVESTGESGLPEYVMKYVLIYGKGDWVRKVDGSHNLV
;
A
#
# COMPACT_ATOMS: atom_id res chain seq x y z
N MET A 1 -32.12 30.31 46.03
CA MET A 1 -31.41 30.10 44.74
C MET A 1 -32.43 30.20 43.60
N PRO A 2 -32.24 31.08 42.61
CA PRO A 2 -33.11 31.18 41.44
C PRO A 2 -32.85 30.08 40.40
N ILE A 3 -33.86 29.80 39.55
CA ILE A 3 -33.79 28.83 38.45
C ILE A 3 -32.76 29.31 37.41
N LYS A 4 -31.83 28.44 37.01
CA LYS A 4 -30.77 28.76 36.03
C LYS A 4 -31.37 29.03 34.64
N GLN A 5 -30.86 30.05 33.96
CA GLN A 5 -31.20 30.40 32.56
C GLN A 5 -30.97 29.25 31.58
N THR A 6 -30.01 28.36 31.86
CA THR A 6 -29.75 27.12 31.10
C THR A 6 -30.94 26.15 31.12
N ARG A 7 -31.97 26.38 31.94
CA ARG A 7 -33.25 25.66 31.92
C ARG A 7 -34.21 26.17 30.84
N TYR A 8 -34.05 27.41 30.37
CA TYR A 8 -34.92 28.04 29.37
C TYR A 8 -34.23 28.24 28.01
N VAL A 9 -32.92 28.46 28.00
CA VAL A 9 -32.13 28.62 26.78
C VAL A 9 -30.76 27.97 26.99
N ASP A 10 -30.54 26.86 26.29
CA ASP A 10 -29.26 26.15 26.19
C ASP A 10 -28.80 26.24 24.73
N ILE A 11 -27.74 27.00 24.47
CA ILE A 11 -27.18 27.17 23.12
C ILE A 11 -25.84 26.45 23.07
N THR A 12 -25.89 25.21 22.58
CA THR A 12 -24.70 24.43 22.23
C THR A 12 -24.10 24.98 20.94
N SER A 13 -22.90 25.56 21.03
CA SER A 13 -22.11 25.91 19.85
C SER A 13 -21.27 24.71 19.45
N ALA A 14 -21.44 24.22 18.21
CA ALA A 14 -20.61 23.19 17.60
C ALA A 14 -19.78 23.80 16.48
N VAL A 15 -18.52 23.39 16.34
CA VAL A 15 -17.75 23.61 15.10
C VAL A 15 -18.31 22.66 14.05
N ILE A 16 -19.17 23.17 13.18
CA ILE A 16 -19.73 22.42 12.05
C ILE A 16 -18.81 22.66 10.84
N GLY A 17 -18.33 21.58 10.20
CA GLY A 17 -17.52 21.66 8.98
C GLY A 17 -16.08 21.16 9.09
N ALA A 18 -15.65 20.59 10.22
CA ALA A 18 -14.45 19.76 10.23
C ALA A 18 -14.74 18.46 9.47
N SER A 19 -13.90 18.10 8.49
CA SER A 19 -14.03 16.81 7.80
C SER A 19 -13.73 15.70 8.81
N ALA A 20 -14.78 15.07 9.34
CA ALA A 20 -14.66 14.00 10.33
C ALA A 20 -14.25 12.66 9.70
N VAL A 21 -14.30 12.55 8.37
CA VAL A 21 -13.92 11.33 7.64
C VAL A 21 -12.54 11.51 7.02
N PRO A 22 -11.57 10.64 7.34
CA PRO A 22 -10.25 10.72 6.73
C PRO A 22 -10.34 10.38 5.23
N MET A 23 -9.64 11.15 4.40
CA MET A 23 -9.43 10.74 3.00
C MET A 23 -8.48 9.56 2.96
N ARG A 24 -8.73 8.63 2.04
CA ARG A 24 -7.80 7.53 1.75
C ARG A 24 -6.41 8.08 1.41
N LYS A 25 -5.37 7.56 2.08
CA LYS A 25 -3.97 7.83 1.72
C LYS A 25 -3.62 7.14 0.40
N LEU A 26 -2.80 7.77 -0.44
CA LEU A 26 -2.25 7.16 -1.66
C LEU A 26 -0.81 6.64 -1.44
N THR A 27 -0.57 6.12 -0.24
CA THR A 27 0.74 5.58 0.17
C THR A 27 1.02 4.21 -0.46
N ALA A 28 2.28 3.80 -0.45
CA ALA A 28 2.70 2.48 -0.89
C ALA A 28 2.45 1.43 0.20
N ARG A 29 1.97 0.25 -0.19
CA ARG A 29 1.90 -0.94 0.67
C ARG A 29 2.81 -2.04 0.15
N LEU A 30 3.68 -2.50 1.02
CA LEU A 30 4.64 -3.56 0.75
C LEU A 30 4.23 -4.84 1.48
N PHE A 31 4.19 -5.96 0.77
CA PHE A 31 3.99 -7.28 1.36
C PHE A 31 5.35 -7.97 1.53
N SER A 32 5.68 -8.31 2.77
CA SER A 32 6.98 -8.88 3.15
C SER A 32 6.82 -10.18 3.92
N THR A 33 7.77 -11.10 3.69
CA THR A 33 7.87 -12.38 4.40
C THR A 33 8.68 -12.29 5.70
N ASN A 34 9.15 -11.09 6.07
CA ASN A 34 10.00 -10.90 7.23
C ASN A 34 9.21 -11.15 8.53
N PRO A 35 9.61 -12.14 9.36
CA PRO A 35 8.85 -12.52 10.54
C PRO A 35 8.83 -11.44 11.63
N LYS A 36 9.68 -10.41 11.57
CA LYS A 36 9.62 -9.24 12.49
C LYS A 36 8.36 -8.38 12.26
N ILE A 37 7.67 -8.54 11.12
CA ILE A 37 6.39 -7.90 10.81
C ILE A 37 5.26 -8.75 11.40
N PRO A 38 4.47 -8.24 12.35
CA PRO A 38 3.39 -9.01 12.97
C PRO A 38 2.29 -9.37 11.95
N ALA A 39 1.78 -10.60 12.04
CA ALA A 39 0.74 -11.09 11.16
C ALA A 39 -0.59 -10.39 11.47
N GLY A 40 -1.37 -10.07 10.44
CA GLY A 40 -2.64 -9.36 10.63
C GLY A 40 -2.50 -7.90 11.06
N HIS A 41 -1.29 -7.34 10.98
CA HIS A 41 -1.05 -5.91 11.19
C HIS A 41 -0.54 -5.24 9.91
N VAL A 42 -0.85 -3.95 9.78
CA VAL A 42 -0.26 -3.06 8.79
C VAL A 42 0.56 -2.03 9.57
N LEU A 43 1.88 -2.02 9.36
CA LEU A 43 2.79 -1.08 10.00
C LEU A 43 3.02 0.12 9.09
N GLU A 44 2.98 1.32 9.64
CA GLU A 44 3.27 2.58 8.91
C GLU A 44 4.64 3.11 9.33
N PHE A 45 5.47 3.50 8.37
CA PHE A 45 6.83 3.99 8.59
C PHE A 45 7.08 5.29 7.84
N ALA A 46 7.72 6.24 8.51
CA ALA A 46 8.40 7.36 7.88
C ALA A 46 9.80 6.95 7.39
N SER A 47 10.46 7.86 6.68
CA SER A 47 11.84 7.66 6.20
C SER A 47 12.79 7.33 7.36
N GLY A 48 13.63 6.30 7.18
CA GLY A 48 14.61 5.83 8.17
C GLY A 48 14.10 4.84 9.21
N GLN A 49 12.78 4.78 9.48
CA GLN A 49 12.23 3.92 10.54
C GLN A 49 12.21 2.43 10.17
N VAL A 50 12.23 2.10 8.87
CA VAL A 50 12.27 0.70 8.41
C VAL A 50 13.61 0.06 8.76
N ASP A 51 14.71 0.82 8.65
CA ASP A 51 16.07 0.38 8.93
C ASP A 51 16.23 -0.02 10.41
N GLU A 52 15.66 0.78 11.32
CA GLU A 52 15.67 0.52 12.77
C GLU A 52 14.98 -0.79 13.14
N LEU A 53 13.90 -1.15 12.43
CA LEU A 53 13.11 -2.32 12.75
C LEU A 53 13.60 -3.60 12.08
N LEU A 54 13.84 -3.53 10.77
CA LEU A 54 14.08 -4.71 9.93
C LEU A 54 15.57 -4.91 9.63
N GLY A 55 16.40 -3.92 9.98
CA GLY A 55 17.83 -3.90 9.73
C GLY A 55 18.16 -3.26 8.40
N GLU A 56 19.26 -2.49 8.34
CA GLU A 56 19.65 -1.72 7.15
C GLU A 56 19.84 -2.58 5.90
N ASN A 57 20.22 -3.85 6.05
CA ASN A 57 20.45 -4.76 4.93
C ASN A 57 19.19 -5.51 4.46
N SER A 58 18.04 -5.27 5.08
CA SER A 58 16.80 -5.95 4.71
C SER A 58 16.30 -5.46 3.33
N PRO A 59 15.66 -6.34 2.53
CA PRO A 59 14.99 -5.93 1.30
C PRO A 59 13.98 -4.80 1.51
N GLU A 60 13.26 -4.79 2.64
CA GLU A 60 12.30 -3.74 2.99
C GLU A 60 12.99 -2.39 3.23
N ALA A 61 14.11 -2.38 3.96
CA ALA A 61 14.92 -1.20 4.20
C ALA A 61 15.48 -0.63 2.87
N GLN A 62 16.01 -1.50 2.01
CA GLN A 62 16.50 -1.11 0.69
C GLN A 62 15.38 -0.54 -0.21
N PHE A 63 14.21 -1.18 -0.23
CA PHE A 63 13.02 -0.68 -0.92
C PHE A 63 12.61 0.69 -0.38
N ALA A 64 12.51 0.83 0.94
CA ALA A 64 12.09 2.08 1.59
C ALA A 64 13.06 3.22 1.27
N ARG A 65 14.38 2.99 1.29
CA ARG A 65 15.37 4.00 0.90
C ARG A 65 15.22 4.44 -0.55
N GLN A 66 14.96 3.52 -1.48
CA GLN A 66 14.67 3.86 -2.88
C GLN A 66 13.37 4.67 -3.01
N TYR A 67 12.30 4.20 -2.37
CA TYR A 67 11.01 4.85 -2.33
C TYR A 67 11.10 6.31 -1.81
N PHE A 68 11.70 6.52 -0.65
CA PHE A 68 11.85 7.85 -0.05
C PHE A 68 12.90 8.74 -0.74
N SER A 69 13.76 8.17 -1.60
CA SER A 69 14.73 8.95 -2.37
C SER A 69 14.09 9.79 -3.48
N TYR A 70 12.87 9.44 -3.91
CA TYR A 70 12.19 10.16 -4.97
C TYR A 70 11.83 11.58 -4.52
N VAL A 71 12.12 12.54 -5.40
CA VAL A 71 11.75 13.94 -5.25
C VAL A 71 11.03 14.37 -6.51
N SER A 72 9.79 14.86 -6.38
CA SER A 72 9.04 15.34 -7.53
C SER A 72 9.68 16.62 -8.11
N PRO A 73 9.46 16.89 -9.41
CA PRO A 73 9.68 18.23 -9.96
C PRO A 73 8.89 19.29 -9.18
N ALA A 74 9.22 20.56 -9.43
CA ALA A 74 8.48 21.68 -8.87
C ALA A 74 6.97 21.57 -9.19
N PRO A 75 6.06 21.72 -8.20
CA PRO A 75 6.36 21.99 -6.78
C PRO A 75 6.91 20.75 -6.05
N VAL A 76 8.08 20.91 -5.42
CA VAL A 76 8.83 19.80 -4.83
C VAL A 76 8.03 19.11 -3.73
N SER A 77 7.88 17.80 -3.85
CA SER A 77 7.20 16.92 -2.91
C SER A 77 7.93 15.58 -2.82
N ARG A 78 7.66 14.84 -1.74
CA ARG A 78 8.27 13.54 -1.44
C ARG A 78 7.23 12.63 -0.77
N PRO A 79 7.38 11.31 -0.88
CA PRO A 79 6.57 10.39 -0.09
C PRO A 79 6.79 10.63 1.41
N LYS A 80 5.72 10.59 2.19
CA LYS A 80 5.77 10.86 3.63
C LYS A 80 5.80 9.60 4.49
N GLU A 81 5.28 8.51 3.94
CA GLU A 81 5.05 7.26 4.67
C GLU A 81 5.11 6.09 3.70
N ILE A 82 5.45 4.90 4.19
CA ILE A 82 5.27 3.61 3.52
C ILE A 82 4.58 2.65 4.50
N GLN A 83 3.70 1.80 4.00
CA GLN A 83 3.05 0.76 4.77
C GLN A 83 3.69 -0.59 4.47
N ILE A 84 3.88 -1.43 5.49
CA ILE A 84 4.36 -2.80 5.33
C ILE A 84 3.39 -3.75 6.04
N ALA A 85 2.92 -4.74 5.29
CA ALA A 85 2.06 -5.83 5.75
C ALA A 85 2.80 -7.16 5.63
N SER A 86 2.39 -8.12 6.44
CA SER A 86 2.98 -9.46 6.41
C SER A 86 2.43 -10.30 5.25
N TYR A 87 3.26 -11.22 4.75
CA TYR A 87 2.89 -12.23 3.77
C TYR A 87 3.60 -13.54 4.09
N GLU A 88 2.86 -14.59 4.46
CA GLU A 88 3.41 -15.88 4.85
C GLU A 88 3.13 -16.98 3.79
N PRO A 89 3.91 -17.07 2.70
CA PRO A 89 3.66 -18.04 1.63
C PRO A 89 3.72 -19.50 2.10
N VAL A 90 4.59 -19.79 3.07
CA VAL A 90 4.79 -21.12 3.64
C VAL A 90 4.25 -21.26 5.06
N GLY A 91 3.56 -20.23 5.56
CA GLY A 91 3.17 -20.12 6.96
C GLY A 91 4.36 -19.83 7.87
N ARG A 92 4.07 -19.44 9.11
CA ARG A 92 5.09 -19.23 10.14
C ARG A 92 4.57 -19.65 11.50
N ALA A 93 5.44 -20.24 12.30
CA ALA A 93 5.17 -20.48 13.70
C ALA A 93 5.22 -19.16 14.48
N PRO A 94 4.56 -19.07 15.64
CA PRO A 94 4.70 -17.90 16.51
C PRO A 94 6.14 -17.81 17.02
N THR A 95 6.77 -16.64 16.88
CA THR A 95 8.18 -16.44 17.23
C THR A 95 8.37 -15.21 18.11
N LEU A 96 9.12 -15.35 19.19
CA LEU A 96 9.50 -14.28 20.09
C LEU A 96 10.97 -13.92 19.84
N PHE A 97 11.20 -12.71 19.36
CA PHE A 97 12.53 -12.15 19.18
C PHE A 97 12.95 -11.48 20.48
N GLY A 98 13.86 -12.10 21.22
CA GLY A 98 14.37 -11.55 22.47
C GLY A 98 15.09 -10.22 22.29
N ALA A 99 15.19 -9.46 23.37
CA ALA A 99 16.14 -8.36 23.50
C ALA A 99 17.57 -8.91 23.67
N LYS A 100 18.55 -8.00 23.71
CA LYS A 100 19.95 -8.35 23.97
C LYS A 100 20.07 -9.13 25.28
N ALA A 101 20.60 -10.35 25.18
CA ALA A 101 20.82 -11.22 26.32
C ALA A 101 21.94 -10.67 27.24
N GLY A 102 21.86 -11.04 28.52
CA GLY A 102 22.92 -10.78 29.50
C GLY A 102 24.24 -11.49 29.14
N ALA A 103 25.32 -11.12 29.83
CA ALA A 103 26.59 -11.78 29.63
C ALA A 103 26.49 -13.26 30.02
N LEU A 104 27.22 -14.14 29.32
CA LEU A 104 27.20 -15.58 29.60
C LEU A 104 27.58 -15.87 31.06
N ALA A 105 28.49 -15.09 31.64
CA ALA A 105 28.87 -15.22 33.05
C ALA A 105 27.68 -14.98 34.00
N ASP A 106 26.82 -14.01 33.69
CA ASP A 106 25.64 -13.69 34.52
C ASP A 106 24.57 -14.78 34.38
N LEU A 107 24.34 -15.26 33.17
CA LEU A 107 23.43 -16.37 32.91
C LEU A 107 23.84 -17.64 33.66
N LYS A 108 25.15 -17.92 33.76
CA LYS A 108 25.69 -19.07 34.51
C LYS A 108 25.50 -18.98 36.03
N MET A 109 25.21 -17.79 36.58
CA MET A 109 24.90 -17.67 38.01
C MET A 109 23.50 -18.19 38.36
N ILE A 110 22.67 -18.48 37.36
CA ILE A 110 21.30 -18.96 37.54
C ILE A 110 21.34 -20.49 37.73
N ALA A 111 21.28 -20.93 38.99
CA ALA A 111 21.22 -22.35 39.37
C ALA A 111 19.78 -22.85 39.59
N ASP A 112 18.81 -21.95 39.80
CA ASP A 112 17.39 -22.27 39.94
C ASP A 112 16.54 -21.26 39.17
N GLY A 113 16.54 -21.42 37.84
CA GLY A 113 15.77 -20.61 36.91
C GLY A 113 14.34 -21.13 36.75
N THR A 114 13.40 -20.18 36.62
CA THR A 114 12.02 -20.46 36.21
C THR A 114 11.75 -19.84 34.85
N LEU A 115 10.97 -20.51 34.01
CA LEU A 115 10.58 -19.99 32.69
C LEU A 115 9.12 -20.37 32.42
N SER A 116 8.27 -19.38 32.16
CA SER A 116 6.88 -19.62 31.77
C SER A 116 6.67 -19.14 30.34
N VAL A 117 6.37 -20.08 29.45
CA VAL A 117 6.16 -19.83 28.02
C VAL A 117 4.69 -20.07 27.69
N THR A 118 4.10 -19.15 26.94
CA THR A 118 2.73 -19.25 26.46
C THR A 118 2.73 -19.27 24.93
N PHE A 119 2.13 -20.30 24.35
CA PHE A 119 1.77 -20.35 22.94
C PHE A 119 0.23 -20.36 22.81
N GLY A 120 -0.33 -19.34 22.17
CA GLY A 120 -1.76 -19.14 22.06
C GLY A 120 -2.44 -19.06 23.44
N LYS A 121 -3.22 -20.09 23.78
CA LYS A 121 -3.93 -20.17 25.07
C LYS A 121 -3.25 -21.12 26.08
N VAL A 122 -2.19 -21.82 25.67
CA VAL A 122 -1.52 -22.84 26.50
C VAL A 122 -0.27 -22.24 27.12
N THR A 123 -0.18 -22.29 28.46
CA THR A 123 0.99 -21.83 29.21
C THR A 123 1.65 -23.02 29.89
N LYS A 124 2.96 -23.17 29.72
CA LYS A 124 3.79 -24.16 30.41
C LYS A 124 4.83 -23.44 31.26
N SER A 125 5.04 -23.93 32.47
CA SER A 125 5.98 -23.35 33.42
C SER A 125 7.02 -24.38 33.81
N TYR A 126 8.27 -24.03 33.58
CA TYR A 126 9.45 -24.83 33.88
C TYR A 126 10.12 -24.25 35.11
N LYS A 127 10.53 -25.15 36.01
CA LYS A 127 11.31 -24.84 37.21
C LYS A 127 12.62 -25.62 37.18
N ASP A 128 13.51 -25.34 38.13
CA ASP A 128 14.75 -26.07 38.33
C ASP A 128 15.61 -26.07 37.04
N ILE A 129 15.71 -24.92 36.37
CA ILE A 129 16.61 -24.73 35.21
C ILE A 129 17.95 -24.23 35.75
N ASP A 130 18.95 -25.11 35.71
CA ASP A 130 20.33 -24.80 36.08
C ASP A 130 21.17 -24.51 34.82
N LEU A 131 21.81 -23.34 34.78
CA LEU A 131 22.69 -22.90 33.69
C LEU A 131 24.17 -22.89 34.06
N SER A 132 24.53 -23.32 35.28
CA SER A 132 25.91 -23.23 35.81
C SER A 132 26.94 -23.98 34.93
N ASP A 133 26.53 -25.08 34.32
CA ASP A 133 27.37 -25.91 33.44
C ASP A 133 27.35 -25.49 31.96
N ALA A 134 26.56 -24.48 31.58
CA ALA A 134 26.50 -24.02 30.20
C ALA A 134 27.85 -23.45 29.73
N LYS A 135 28.28 -23.81 28.51
CA LYS A 135 29.56 -23.36 27.92
C LYS A 135 29.35 -22.27 26.88
N SER A 136 28.15 -22.14 26.35
CA SER A 136 27.78 -21.18 25.32
C SER A 136 26.29 -20.82 25.41
N TYR A 137 25.89 -19.74 24.75
CA TYR A 137 24.48 -19.39 24.57
C TYR A 137 23.69 -20.48 23.81
N ALA A 138 24.34 -21.19 22.89
CA ALA A 138 23.73 -22.31 22.18
C ALA A 138 23.44 -23.52 23.10
N ASP A 139 24.27 -23.75 24.13
CA ASP A 139 24.00 -24.80 25.12
C ASP A 139 22.78 -24.45 25.97
N ILE A 140 22.65 -23.17 26.38
CA ILE A 140 21.48 -22.66 27.10
C ILE A 140 20.22 -22.86 26.26
N ALA A 141 20.28 -22.46 24.99
CA ALA A 141 19.17 -22.63 24.05
C ALA A 141 18.75 -24.10 23.91
N SER A 142 19.73 -25.00 23.75
CA SER A 142 19.50 -26.44 23.60
C SER A 142 18.91 -27.08 24.88
N LEU A 143 19.39 -26.69 26.06
CA LEU A 143 18.88 -27.17 27.35
C LEU A 143 17.40 -26.82 27.52
N ILE A 144 17.03 -25.57 27.25
CA ILE A 144 15.66 -25.09 27.39
C ILE A 144 14.77 -25.66 26.30
N GLN A 145 15.26 -25.78 25.06
CA GLN A 145 14.54 -26.43 23.97
C GLN A 145 14.18 -27.88 24.31
N ALA A 146 15.11 -28.64 24.91
CA ALA A 146 14.82 -30.02 25.31
C ALA A 146 13.68 -30.11 26.34
N LYS A 147 13.57 -29.14 27.26
CA LYS A 147 12.45 -29.06 28.21
C LYS A 147 11.13 -28.69 27.52
N LEU A 148 11.16 -27.77 26.55
CA LEU A 148 9.98 -27.41 25.75
C LEU A 148 9.46 -28.61 24.95
N ASN A 149 10.37 -29.32 24.27
CA ASN A 149 10.03 -30.41 23.35
C ASN A 149 9.59 -31.71 24.06
N ALA A 150 9.68 -31.76 25.40
CA ALA A 150 9.15 -32.86 26.20
C ALA A 150 7.62 -32.78 26.39
N GLU A 151 7.00 -31.64 26.08
CA GLU A 151 5.55 -31.47 26.11
C GLU A 151 4.87 -32.15 24.92
N SER A 152 3.60 -32.54 25.07
CA SER A 152 2.84 -33.22 24.02
C SER A 152 2.13 -32.27 23.05
N GLU A 153 1.91 -31.02 23.45
CA GLU A 153 1.26 -30.02 22.61
C GLU A 153 2.16 -29.66 21.41
N PRO A 154 1.63 -29.67 20.16
CA PRO A 154 2.46 -29.51 18.96
C PRO A 154 3.33 -28.24 18.93
N GLN A 155 2.80 -27.14 19.47
CA GLN A 155 3.53 -25.88 19.58
C GLN A 155 4.77 -25.98 20.47
N PHE A 156 4.73 -26.80 21.52
CA PHE A 156 5.85 -27.02 22.44
C PHE A 156 6.74 -28.18 21.99
N ALA A 157 6.14 -29.29 21.53
CA ALA A 157 6.86 -30.48 21.05
C ALA A 157 7.84 -30.16 19.91
N GLY A 158 7.44 -29.25 19.00
CA GLY A 158 8.27 -28.78 17.90
C GLY A 158 8.93 -27.43 18.16
N ALA A 159 8.90 -26.90 19.39
CA ALA A 159 9.48 -25.60 19.68
C ALA A 159 10.98 -25.58 19.34
N TYR A 160 11.44 -24.42 18.91
CA TYR A 160 12.82 -24.19 18.52
C TYR A 160 13.34 -22.94 19.22
N LEU A 161 14.42 -23.08 19.96
CA LEU A 161 15.07 -21.97 20.65
C LEU A 161 16.51 -21.88 20.15
N THR A 162 16.89 -20.71 19.65
CA THR A 162 18.25 -20.46 19.15
C THR A 162 18.81 -19.14 19.68
N PHE A 163 20.12 -18.95 19.55
CA PHE A 163 20.79 -17.70 19.86
C PHE A 163 21.34 -17.07 18.59
N ASN A 164 20.87 -15.86 18.27
CA ASN A 164 21.34 -15.08 17.15
C ASN A 164 22.55 -14.25 17.59
N ALA A 165 23.75 -14.62 17.13
CA ALA A 165 24.98 -13.95 17.52
C ALA A 165 25.11 -12.51 16.99
N LEU A 166 24.42 -12.17 15.90
CA LEU A 166 24.44 -10.82 15.33
C LEU A 166 23.65 -9.85 16.22
N ASP A 167 22.44 -10.27 16.61
CA ASP A 167 21.55 -9.48 17.47
C ASP A 167 21.87 -9.67 18.97
N SER A 168 22.76 -10.62 19.31
CA SER A 168 23.08 -11.05 20.68
C SER A 168 21.81 -11.39 21.49
N ALA A 169 20.86 -12.06 20.86
CA ALA A 169 19.52 -12.28 21.40
C ALA A 169 19.06 -13.73 21.21
N PHE A 170 18.19 -14.21 22.11
CA PHE A 170 17.52 -15.50 21.95
C PHE A 170 16.24 -15.37 21.12
N GLU A 171 16.00 -16.33 20.24
CA GLU A 171 14.80 -16.41 19.40
C GLU A 171 14.05 -17.70 19.71
N LEU A 172 12.82 -17.57 20.21
CA LEU A 172 11.96 -18.69 20.60
C LEU A 172 10.81 -18.82 19.59
N SER A 173 10.77 -19.93 18.85
CA SER A 173 9.70 -20.26 17.90
C SER A 173 8.86 -21.44 18.38
N GLY A 174 7.55 -21.39 18.13
CA GLY A 174 6.66 -22.54 18.27
C GLY A 174 6.91 -23.60 17.18
N GLY A 175 6.30 -24.77 17.38
CA GLY A 175 6.48 -25.94 16.51
C GLY A 175 5.54 -26.07 15.32
N VAL A 176 4.44 -25.31 15.28
CA VAL A 176 3.46 -25.41 14.18
C VAL A 176 3.08 -24.05 13.61
N GLN A 177 2.88 -24.02 12.29
CA GLN A 177 2.53 -22.83 11.51
C GLN A 177 1.03 -22.59 11.53
N GLU A 178 0.53 -22.04 12.64
CA GLU A 178 -0.89 -21.73 12.83
C GLU A 178 -1.06 -20.38 13.53
N ARG A 179 -2.30 -19.88 13.57
CA ARG A 179 -2.63 -18.66 14.31
C ARG A 179 -2.47 -18.87 15.80
N ALA A 180 -1.36 -18.39 16.33
CA ALA A 180 -1.04 -18.42 17.75
C ALA A 180 -0.21 -17.19 18.12
N SER A 181 -0.42 -16.67 19.32
CA SER A 181 0.49 -15.70 19.93
C SER A 181 1.63 -16.42 20.65
N VAL A 182 2.72 -15.72 20.93
CA VAL A 182 3.79 -16.19 21.83
C VAL A 182 4.07 -15.12 22.86
N SER A 183 4.25 -15.54 24.11
CA SER A 183 4.75 -14.66 25.17
C SER A 183 5.52 -15.47 26.20
N VAL A 184 6.45 -14.80 26.87
CA VAL A 184 7.21 -15.36 27.99
C VAL A 184 6.98 -14.45 29.19
N ALA A 185 6.50 -15.02 30.30
CA ALA A 185 6.28 -14.24 31.51
C ALA A 185 7.61 -13.83 32.14
N TYR A 186 7.61 -12.68 32.83
CA TYR A 186 8.79 -12.21 33.54
C TYR A 186 9.26 -13.24 34.58
N SER A 187 10.55 -13.55 34.52
CA SER A 187 11.32 -14.26 35.55
C SER A 187 12.77 -13.78 35.47
N VAL A 188 13.58 -14.04 36.49
CA VAL A 188 15.01 -13.68 36.49
C VAL A 188 15.74 -14.31 35.29
N LEU A 189 15.39 -15.55 34.95
CA LEU A 189 15.94 -16.25 33.78
C LEU A 189 15.45 -15.64 32.47
N ALA A 190 14.13 -15.43 32.32
CA ALA A 190 13.56 -14.85 31.11
C ALA A 190 14.11 -13.45 30.82
N ASP A 191 14.34 -12.65 31.86
CA ASP A 191 14.92 -11.32 31.77
C ASP A 191 16.41 -11.35 31.41
N ALA A 192 17.18 -12.23 32.05
CA ALA A 192 18.59 -12.43 31.70
C ALA A 192 18.78 -12.93 30.25
N MET A 193 17.82 -13.71 29.72
CA MET A 193 17.80 -14.14 28.33
C MET A 193 17.23 -13.08 27.37
N GLY A 194 16.71 -11.96 27.88
CA GLY A 194 16.05 -10.93 27.06
C GLY A 194 14.68 -11.36 26.49
N LEU A 195 14.13 -12.50 26.90
CA LEU A 195 12.85 -13.02 26.40
C LEU A 195 11.64 -12.28 27.02
N SER A 196 11.74 -11.84 28.28
CA SER A 196 10.66 -11.10 28.97
C SER A 196 10.31 -9.77 28.28
N ALA A 197 11.31 -9.11 27.69
CA ALA A 197 11.20 -7.87 26.93
C ALA A 197 11.21 -8.09 25.42
N GLY A 198 11.07 -9.34 24.98
CA GLY A 198 11.11 -9.72 23.57
C GLY A 198 9.91 -9.19 22.78
N ARG A 199 10.11 -8.99 21.48
CA ARG A 199 9.07 -8.63 20.54
C ARG A 199 8.42 -9.89 19.97
N ALA A 200 7.14 -10.07 20.26
CA ALA A 200 6.36 -11.18 19.74
C ALA A 200 5.99 -10.98 18.28
N SER A 201 6.03 -12.07 17.52
CA SER A 201 5.51 -12.22 16.18
C SER A 201 4.52 -13.38 16.19
N GLU A 202 3.26 -13.07 15.87
CA GLU A 202 2.20 -14.08 15.85
C GLU A 202 2.44 -15.09 14.71
N GLY A 203 2.11 -16.34 14.97
CA GLY A 203 2.08 -17.41 13.99
C GLY A 203 0.90 -17.23 13.04
N ASN A 204 1.02 -17.76 11.83
CA ASN A 204 -0.02 -17.71 10.82
C ASN A 204 0.14 -18.92 9.88
N PRO A 205 -0.94 -19.61 9.47
CA PRO A 205 -0.86 -20.62 8.41
C PRO A 205 -0.37 -20.01 7.09
N ALA A 206 0.01 -20.89 6.16
CA ALA A 206 0.36 -20.48 4.80
C ALA A 206 -0.79 -19.71 4.13
N GLN A 207 -0.43 -18.67 3.38
CA GLN A 207 -1.36 -17.81 2.67
C GLN A 207 -0.92 -17.60 1.22
N THR A 208 -1.90 -17.47 0.33
CA THR A 208 -1.71 -16.96 -1.02
C THR A 208 -1.55 -15.43 -1.00
N PRO A 209 -0.97 -14.81 -2.04
CA PRO A 209 -0.88 -13.35 -2.13
C PRO A 209 -2.24 -12.66 -2.04
N LEU A 210 -3.29 -13.25 -2.62
CA LEU A 210 -4.65 -12.72 -2.55
C LEU A 210 -5.21 -12.72 -1.13
N GLU A 211 -4.99 -13.81 -0.38
CA GLU A 211 -5.44 -13.88 1.02
C GLU A 211 -4.72 -12.86 1.89
N ALA A 212 -3.39 -12.75 1.75
CA ALA A 212 -2.61 -11.74 2.47
C ALA A 212 -3.06 -10.31 2.12
N PHE A 213 -3.33 -10.03 0.83
CA PHE A 213 -3.84 -8.74 0.38
C PHE A 213 -5.18 -8.40 1.03
N LYS A 214 -6.14 -9.34 1.02
CA LYS A 214 -7.47 -9.16 1.61
C LYS A 214 -7.43 -8.98 3.12
N ILE A 215 -6.56 -9.73 3.82
CA ILE A 215 -6.39 -9.59 5.26
C ILE A 215 -5.83 -8.19 5.60
N ALA A 216 -4.79 -7.74 4.89
CA ALA A 216 -4.23 -6.40 5.10
C ALA A 216 -5.23 -5.29 4.72
N GLU A 217 -6.04 -5.49 3.68
CA GLU A 217 -7.11 -4.56 3.30
C GLU A 217 -8.18 -4.44 4.38
N GLN A 218 -8.57 -5.54 5.03
CA GLN A 218 -9.52 -5.51 6.15
C GLN A 218 -9.00 -4.74 7.36
N VAL A 219 -7.68 -4.77 7.59
CA VAL A 219 -7.04 -3.97 8.65
C VAL A 219 -7.06 -2.49 8.30
N SER A 220 -6.72 -2.16 7.04
CA SER A 220 -6.76 -0.80 6.53
C SER A 220 -6.81 -0.82 5.01
N ASP A 221 -7.81 -0.18 4.42
CA ASP A 221 -7.90 0.04 2.97
C ASP A 221 -7.28 1.39 2.55
N SER A 222 -6.62 2.06 3.49
CA SER A 222 -6.02 3.38 3.29
C SER A 222 -4.63 3.34 2.67
N PHE A 223 -4.56 2.92 1.39
CA PHE A 223 -3.36 2.92 0.57
C PHE A 223 -3.67 3.10 -0.93
N GLY A 224 -2.63 3.45 -1.68
CA GLY A 224 -2.72 3.78 -3.11
C GLY A 224 -2.21 2.67 -4.02
N SER A 225 -1.00 2.18 -3.73
CA SER A 225 -0.33 1.17 -4.54
C SER A 225 0.16 0.01 -3.67
N ALA A 226 0.29 -1.18 -4.27
CA ALA A 226 0.75 -2.38 -3.58
C ALA A 226 1.78 -3.16 -4.39
N THR A 227 2.72 -3.82 -3.71
CA THR A 227 3.67 -4.76 -4.32
C THR A 227 4.12 -5.83 -3.33
N PHE A 228 4.61 -6.95 -3.84
CA PHE A 228 5.17 -8.06 -3.06
C PHE A 228 6.68 -8.07 -3.26
N LEU A 229 7.45 -8.20 -2.18
CA LEU A 229 8.91 -8.33 -2.28
C LEU A 229 9.34 -9.71 -2.75
N SER A 230 8.54 -10.74 -2.49
CA SER A 230 8.77 -12.09 -3.00
C SER A 230 8.24 -12.22 -4.42
N ASP A 231 8.91 -13.03 -5.22
CA ASP A 231 8.45 -13.37 -6.57
C ASP A 231 7.10 -14.10 -6.48
N LEU A 232 6.16 -13.68 -7.33
CA LEU A 232 4.85 -14.31 -7.46
C LEU A 232 4.86 -15.27 -8.64
N SER A 233 4.24 -16.45 -8.51
CA SER A 233 3.98 -17.28 -9.68
C SER A 233 2.96 -16.60 -10.59
N LEU A 234 2.93 -16.97 -11.88
CA LEU A 234 1.98 -16.42 -12.85
C LEU A 234 0.54 -16.57 -12.38
N ASP A 235 0.15 -17.77 -11.91
CA ASP A 235 -1.20 -18.06 -11.42
C ASP A 235 -1.59 -17.19 -10.22
N GLN A 236 -0.65 -17.00 -9.29
CA GLN A 236 -0.84 -16.16 -8.12
C GLN A 236 -1.01 -14.68 -8.52
N ALA A 237 -0.19 -14.21 -9.45
CA ALA A 237 -0.23 -12.85 -9.96
C ALA A 237 -1.54 -12.56 -10.71
N VAL A 238 -2.00 -13.47 -11.58
CA VAL A 238 -3.28 -13.35 -12.30
C VAL A 238 -4.45 -13.28 -11.32
N THR A 239 -4.50 -14.20 -10.36
CA THR A 239 -5.57 -14.26 -9.35
C THR A 239 -5.65 -12.96 -8.53
N LEU A 240 -4.51 -12.43 -8.10
CA LEU A 240 -4.44 -11.17 -7.37
C LEU A 240 -4.82 -9.97 -8.26
N ALA A 241 -4.32 -9.91 -9.49
CA ALA A 241 -4.59 -8.83 -10.44
C ALA A 241 -6.08 -8.74 -10.81
N GLN A 242 -6.75 -9.87 -10.99
CA GLN A 242 -8.19 -9.93 -11.24
C GLN A 242 -9.00 -9.34 -10.08
N TYR A 243 -8.63 -9.67 -8.83
CA TYR A 243 -9.24 -9.07 -7.65
C TYR A 243 -9.04 -7.54 -7.63
N VAL A 244 -7.80 -7.07 -7.77
CA VAL A 244 -7.49 -5.63 -7.77
C VAL A 244 -8.18 -4.88 -8.91
N SER A 245 -8.33 -5.52 -10.07
CA SER A 245 -9.12 -4.98 -11.19
C SER A 245 -10.60 -4.83 -10.82
N GLY A 246 -11.18 -5.79 -10.09
CA GLY A 246 -12.56 -5.76 -9.61
C GLY A 246 -12.85 -4.63 -8.63
N GLU A 247 -11.84 -4.16 -7.90
CA GLU A 247 -11.96 -3.00 -6.99
C GLU A 247 -12.07 -1.65 -7.74
N ASN A 248 -12.12 -1.64 -9.08
CA ASN A 248 -12.48 -0.46 -9.88
C ASN A 248 -11.61 0.79 -9.58
N VAL A 249 -10.32 0.71 -9.93
CA VAL A 249 -9.34 1.82 -9.76
C VAL A 249 -9.12 2.18 -8.27
N LYS A 250 -9.44 1.26 -7.35
CA LYS A 250 -9.16 1.45 -5.92
C LYS A 250 -7.67 1.36 -5.61
N TYR A 251 -6.90 0.53 -6.32
CA TYR A 251 -5.46 0.33 -6.08
C TYR A 251 -4.67 0.23 -7.38
N GLN A 252 -3.36 0.49 -7.34
CA GLN A 252 -2.41 0.06 -8.38
C GLN A 252 -1.53 -1.08 -7.85
N LEU A 253 -1.58 -2.24 -8.50
CA LEU A 253 -0.73 -3.39 -8.19
C LEU A 253 0.52 -3.35 -9.07
N HIS A 254 1.70 -3.33 -8.46
CA HIS A 254 2.98 -3.41 -9.15
C HIS A 254 3.58 -4.80 -8.99
N ILE A 255 3.75 -5.52 -10.10
CA ILE A 255 4.27 -6.89 -10.15
C ILE A 255 5.68 -6.84 -10.75
N SER A 256 6.64 -7.42 -10.05
CA SER A 256 8.01 -7.60 -10.55
C SER A 256 8.07 -8.84 -11.45
N VAL A 257 8.65 -8.72 -12.65
CA VAL A 257 8.78 -9.80 -13.65
C VAL A 257 10.21 -9.90 -14.15
N THR A 258 10.72 -11.11 -14.39
CA THR A 258 12.04 -11.28 -15.00
C THR A 258 11.97 -11.07 -16.51
N GLU A 259 13.11 -10.89 -17.18
CA GLU A 259 13.17 -10.82 -18.65
C GLU A 259 12.64 -12.10 -19.33
N GLU A 260 12.80 -13.23 -18.66
CA GLU A 260 12.38 -14.56 -19.13
C GLU A 260 10.87 -14.74 -18.98
N SER A 261 10.28 -14.27 -17.87
CA SER A 261 8.85 -14.41 -17.60
C SER A 261 8.00 -13.26 -18.16
N ALA A 262 8.62 -12.19 -18.68
CA ALA A 262 7.94 -10.98 -19.13
C ALA A 262 6.84 -11.24 -20.16
N GLU A 263 7.10 -12.15 -21.11
CA GLU A 263 6.15 -12.49 -22.18
C GLU A 263 4.92 -13.22 -21.64
N ASP A 264 5.11 -14.21 -20.77
CA ASP A 264 4.03 -14.97 -20.15
C ASP A 264 3.14 -14.08 -19.27
N PHE A 265 3.76 -13.24 -18.43
CA PHE A 265 3.04 -12.29 -17.58
C PHE A 265 2.29 -11.25 -18.40
N SER A 266 2.92 -10.70 -19.43
CA SER A 266 2.28 -9.76 -20.35
C SER A 266 1.08 -10.39 -21.03
N ALA A 267 1.24 -11.59 -21.60
CA ALA A 267 0.17 -12.31 -22.28
C ALA A 267 -1.03 -12.58 -21.37
N ALA A 268 -0.77 -12.93 -20.09
CA ALA A 268 -1.82 -13.21 -19.12
C ALA A 268 -2.51 -11.95 -18.56
N LEU A 269 -1.79 -10.84 -18.43
CA LEU A 269 -2.27 -9.66 -17.70
C LEU A 269 -2.71 -8.50 -18.60
N ILE A 270 -2.29 -8.42 -19.86
CA ILE A 270 -2.84 -7.43 -20.81
C ILE A 270 -4.36 -7.64 -20.93
N GLY A 271 -5.12 -6.58 -20.70
CA GLY A 271 -6.57 -6.58 -20.53
C GLY A 271 -7.01 -6.42 -19.07
N THR A 272 -6.15 -6.72 -18.10
CA THR A 272 -6.46 -6.64 -16.65
C THR A 272 -6.11 -5.25 -16.13
N ALA A 273 -7.11 -4.52 -15.63
CA ALA A 273 -6.93 -3.16 -15.15
C ALA A 273 -6.07 -3.10 -13.88
N SER A 274 -5.60 -1.89 -13.54
CA SER A 274 -4.93 -1.59 -12.26
C SER A 274 -3.63 -2.34 -11.98
N SER A 275 -3.09 -3.10 -12.94
CA SER A 275 -1.88 -3.91 -12.78
C SER A 275 -0.75 -3.34 -13.64
N GLY A 276 0.44 -3.15 -13.06
CA GLY A 276 1.64 -2.67 -13.75
C GLY A 276 2.77 -3.67 -13.63
N LEU A 277 3.30 -4.10 -14.77
CA LEU A 277 4.48 -4.96 -14.83
C LEU A 277 5.75 -4.11 -14.73
N ASN A 278 6.67 -4.53 -13.88
CA ASN A 278 7.95 -3.88 -13.67
C ASN A 278 9.06 -4.91 -13.87
N LEU A 279 10.03 -4.59 -14.72
CA LEU A 279 11.17 -5.45 -14.96
C LEU A 279 11.95 -5.59 -13.66
N LYS A 280 12.33 -6.81 -13.30
CA LYS A 280 13.11 -7.09 -12.10
C LYS A 280 14.52 -6.58 -12.28
N THR A 281 15.08 -6.00 -11.23
CA THR A 281 16.49 -5.54 -11.20
C THR A 281 17.32 -6.52 -10.36
N GLU A 282 18.64 -6.35 -10.36
CA GLU A 282 19.54 -7.11 -9.49
C GLU A 282 19.15 -6.98 -8.00
N SER A 283 19.68 -7.91 -7.17
CA SER A 283 19.32 -7.98 -5.75
C SER A 283 19.54 -6.64 -5.05
N GLY A 284 18.51 -6.19 -4.32
CA GLY A 284 18.51 -4.94 -3.58
C GLY A 284 18.10 -3.71 -4.38
N PHE A 285 17.72 -3.85 -5.65
CA PHE A 285 17.11 -2.78 -6.45
C PHE A 285 15.67 -3.14 -6.83
N PHE A 286 14.75 -2.20 -6.62
CA PHE A 286 13.31 -2.40 -6.75
C PHE A 286 12.71 -1.27 -7.58
N ILE A 287 12.62 -1.46 -8.90
CA ILE A 287 12.13 -0.38 -9.78
C ILE A 287 10.68 -0.01 -9.49
N GLN A 288 9.86 -0.95 -8.99
CA GLN A 288 8.49 -0.69 -8.53
C GLN A 288 8.41 0.36 -7.41
N ALA A 289 9.49 0.62 -6.66
CA ALA A 289 9.51 1.67 -5.65
C ALA A 289 9.28 3.07 -6.25
N LEU A 290 9.74 3.30 -7.48
CA LEU A 290 9.61 4.61 -8.14
C LEU A 290 8.16 5.00 -8.50
N PRO A 291 7.38 4.22 -9.28
CA PRO A 291 6.00 4.59 -9.57
C PRO A 291 5.13 4.69 -8.30
N MET A 292 5.39 3.84 -7.30
CA MET A 292 4.73 3.91 -6.00
C MET A 292 5.09 5.20 -5.24
N ALA A 293 6.35 5.65 -5.32
CA ALA A 293 6.80 6.90 -4.73
C ALA A 293 6.22 8.12 -5.46
N VAL A 294 6.12 8.09 -6.79
CA VAL A 294 5.49 9.17 -7.57
C VAL A 294 4.04 9.38 -7.14
N MET A 295 3.29 8.29 -6.99
CA MET A 295 1.91 8.33 -6.49
C MET A 295 1.83 9.02 -5.12
N ALA A 296 2.62 8.54 -4.17
CA ALA A 296 2.58 9.00 -2.80
C ALA A 296 3.15 10.40 -2.58
N ALA A 297 4.02 10.87 -3.48
CA ALA A 297 4.54 12.23 -3.48
C ALA A 297 3.57 13.25 -4.11
N THR A 298 2.56 12.80 -4.85
CA THR A 298 1.61 13.71 -5.53
C THR A 298 0.73 14.41 -4.50
N ASP A 299 0.93 15.72 -4.33
CA ASP A 299 0.18 16.56 -3.39
C ASP A 299 -0.98 17.26 -4.09
N TYR A 300 -2.14 16.61 -4.12
CA TYR A 300 -3.35 17.08 -4.82
C TYR A 300 -3.96 18.37 -4.26
N ASP A 301 -3.43 18.92 -3.16
CA ASP A 301 -3.79 20.25 -2.67
C ASP A 301 -3.06 21.37 -3.42
N ARG A 302 -1.99 21.06 -4.14
CA ARG A 302 -1.19 22.03 -4.89
C ARG A 302 -1.67 22.19 -6.32
N THR A 303 -1.44 23.38 -6.87
CA THR A 303 -1.64 23.65 -8.29
C THR A 303 -0.64 22.87 -9.14
N ASN A 304 -1.12 22.25 -10.23
CA ASN A 304 -0.32 21.43 -11.15
C ASN A 304 0.53 20.35 -10.45
N ALA A 305 -0.07 19.63 -9.51
CA ALA A 305 0.61 18.61 -8.72
C ALA A 305 0.81 17.30 -9.45
N THR A 306 -0.10 16.94 -10.37
CA THR A 306 -0.02 15.67 -11.10
C THR A 306 1.27 15.61 -11.91
N THR A 307 1.85 14.42 -12.04
CA THR A 307 3.18 14.25 -12.66
C THR A 307 3.19 13.02 -13.56
N ASN A 308 3.87 13.13 -14.71
CA ASN A 308 4.16 11.99 -15.58
C ASN A 308 5.13 11.02 -14.90
N TYR A 309 4.79 9.73 -14.91
CA TYR A 309 5.62 8.66 -14.34
C TYR A 309 6.84 8.37 -15.22
N MET A 310 6.72 8.53 -16.53
CA MET A 310 7.87 8.48 -17.43
C MET A 310 8.80 9.66 -17.18
N PHE A 311 10.10 9.46 -17.42
CA PHE A 311 11.17 10.45 -17.17
C PHE A 311 11.45 10.74 -15.69
N ARG A 312 10.84 9.99 -14.76
CA ARG A 312 11.16 10.10 -13.34
C ARG A 312 12.46 9.35 -13.04
N GLN A 313 13.21 9.88 -12.07
CA GLN A 313 14.47 9.34 -11.60
C GLN A 313 14.40 9.13 -10.10
N LEU A 314 15.07 8.08 -9.62
CA LEU A 314 15.30 7.90 -8.20
C LEU A 314 16.39 8.87 -7.73
N GLY A 315 16.36 9.25 -6.45
CA GLY A 315 17.43 10.05 -5.85
C GLY A 315 18.68 9.23 -5.55
N VAL A 316 18.58 7.90 -5.58
CA VAL A 316 19.71 6.98 -5.49
C VAL A 316 20.25 6.63 -6.88
N THR A 317 21.52 6.25 -6.95
CA THR A 317 22.08 5.62 -8.15
C THR A 317 21.39 4.27 -8.37
N PHE A 318 20.60 4.18 -9.45
CA PHE A 318 19.88 2.97 -9.84
C PHE A 318 20.47 2.41 -11.15
N PRO A 319 20.72 1.09 -11.25
CA PRO A 319 21.27 0.50 -12.47
C PRO A 319 20.24 0.53 -13.60
N ALA A 320 20.70 0.81 -14.82
CA ALA A 320 19.85 0.68 -15.99
C ALA A 320 19.57 -0.81 -16.26
N GLN A 321 18.32 -1.12 -16.59
CA GLN A 321 17.88 -2.47 -16.94
C GLN A 321 17.84 -2.64 -18.46
N VAL A 322 17.54 -1.56 -19.18
CA VAL A 322 17.42 -1.54 -20.64
C VAL A 322 18.35 -0.47 -21.20
N THR A 323 19.21 -0.85 -22.13
CA THR A 323 20.23 0.04 -22.73
C THR A 323 20.22 0.02 -24.27
N THR A 324 19.38 -0.81 -24.88
CA THR A 324 19.26 -0.97 -26.33
C THR A 324 17.84 -0.66 -26.82
N ASP A 325 17.73 -0.14 -28.04
CA ASP A 325 16.42 0.11 -28.66
C ASP A 325 15.64 -1.20 -28.90
N GLN A 326 16.34 -2.30 -29.15
CA GLN A 326 15.71 -3.62 -29.37
C GLN A 326 14.99 -4.12 -28.12
N ASP A 327 15.63 -4.00 -26.94
CA ASP A 327 15.03 -4.39 -25.68
C ASP A 327 13.91 -3.44 -25.27
N ALA A 328 14.09 -2.13 -25.51
CA ALA A 328 13.04 -1.13 -25.31
C ALA A 328 11.79 -1.44 -26.15
N ASP A 329 11.95 -1.69 -27.45
CA ASP A 329 10.87 -2.08 -28.36
C ASP A 329 10.17 -3.38 -27.93
N ARG A 330 10.92 -4.33 -27.36
CA ARG A 330 10.37 -5.58 -26.83
C ARG A 330 9.51 -5.30 -25.59
N PHE A 331 10.07 -4.68 -24.55
CA PHE A 331 9.36 -4.48 -23.28
C PHE A 331 8.19 -3.49 -23.41
N ASP A 332 8.30 -2.49 -24.29
CA ASP A 332 7.21 -1.56 -24.60
C ASP A 332 5.97 -2.28 -25.15
N LYS A 333 6.17 -3.24 -26.07
CA LYS A 333 5.07 -4.06 -26.63
C LYS A 333 4.42 -4.93 -25.56
N LEU A 334 5.21 -5.41 -24.60
CA LEU A 334 4.76 -6.21 -23.46
C LEU A 334 4.17 -5.38 -22.32
N ARG A 335 4.18 -4.04 -22.43
CA ARG A 335 3.81 -3.10 -21.35
C ARG A 335 4.56 -3.35 -20.04
N VAL A 336 5.80 -3.83 -20.14
CA VAL A 336 6.71 -3.97 -19.00
C VAL A 336 7.44 -2.65 -18.81
N ASN A 337 7.39 -2.12 -17.60
CA ASN A 337 8.08 -0.89 -17.24
C ASN A 337 9.48 -1.19 -16.72
N TYR A 338 10.46 -0.36 -17.04
CA TYR A 338 11.87 -0.55 -16.76
C TYR A 338 12.57 0.79 -16.49
N TYR A 339 13.76 0.74 -15.90
CA TYR A 339 14.69 1.86 -15.84
C TYR A 339 15.62 1.83 -17.04
N GLY A 340 15.38 2.70 -18.03
CA GLY A 340 16.11 2.71 -19.29
C GLY A 340 17.23 3.74 -19.31
N GLU A 341 18.36 3.43 -19.94
CA GLU A 341 19.44 4.36 -20.27
C GLU A 341 19.27 4.89 -21.69
N THR A 342 19.32 6.22 -21.84
CA THR A 342 19.16 6.90 -23.12
C THR A 342 20.38 7.79 -23.40
N ALA A 343 20.98 7.61 -24.58
CA ALA A 343 22.10 8.43 -25.03
C ALA A 343 21.62 9.81 -25.53
N VAL A 344 22.13 10.89 -24.96
CA VAL A 344 21.82 12.27 -25.34
C VAL A 344 23.10 13.08 -25.42
N ALA A 345 23.47 13.53 -26.62
CA ALA A 345 24.61 14.42 -26.87
C ALA A 345 25.93 13.97 -26.19
N GLY A 346 26.25 12.68 -26.22
CA GLY A 346 27.45 12.10 -25.60
C GLY A 346 27.34 11.83 -24.09
N SER A 347 26.19 12.13 -23.47
CA SER A 347 25.85 11.75 -22.09
C SER A 347 24.85 10.60 -22.05
N GLN A 348 24.78 9.89 -20.93
CA GLN A 348 23.80 8.85 -20.67
C GLN A 348 22.86 9.32 -19.56
N ILE A 349 21.56 9.36 -19.84
CA ILE A 349 20.52 9.73 -18.87
C ILE A 349 19.67 8.50 -18.63
N ARG A 350 19.44 8.17 -17.36
CA ARG A 350 18.61 7.02 -16.97
C ARG A 350 17.30 7.49 -16.38
N PHE A 351 16.19 6.88 -16.76
CA PHE A 351 14.88 7.23 -16.20
C PHE A 351 13.87 6.11 -16.39
N TYR A 352 12.77 6.18 -15.65
CA TYR A 352 11.68 5.22 -15.72
C TYR A 352 10.88 5.32 -17.02
N GLN A 353 10.59 4.16 -17.60
CA GLN A 353 9.87 4.00 -18.86
C GLN A 353 8.91 2.82 -18.73
N ARG A 354 7.69 2.83 -19.25
CA ARG A 354 6.94 3.97 -19.78
C ARG A 354 5.86 4.45 -18.82
N GLY A 355 5.58 3.78 -17.72
CA GLY A 355 4.49 4.14 -16.81
C GLY A 355 3.11 3.78 -17.36
N PHE A 356 2.99 2.58 -17.94
CA PHE A 356 1.73 2.00 -18.39
C PHE A 356 1.31 0.81 -17.54
N LEU A 357 -0.01 0.66 -17.40
CA LEU A 357 -0.70 -0.46 -16.79
C LEU A 357 -1.23 -1.42 -17.88
N CYS A 358 -1.65 -2.59 -17.45
CA CYS A 358 -2.11 -3.68 -18.30
C CYS A 358 -3.60 -3.59 -18.68
N GLY A 359 -4.33 -2.51 -18.35
CA GLY A 359 -5.77 -2.40 -18.62
C GLY A 359 -6.17 -2.54 -20.09
N SER A 360 -7.46 -2.74 -20.35
CA SER A 360 -8.04 -2.63 -21.71
C SER A 360 -8.24 -1.16 -22.13
N HIS A 361 -8.68 -0.92 -23.37
CA HIS A 361 -8.99 0.42 -23.90
C HIS A 361 -10.07 1.18 -23.12
N SER A 362 -10.90 0.48 -22.34
CA SER A 362 -11.94 1.07 -21.48
C SER A 362 -11.45 1.38 -20.06
N ASN A 363 -10.18 1.09 -19.76
CA ASN A 363 -9.59 1.29 -18.43
C ASN A 363 -8.42 2.29 -18.50
N PRO A 364 -8.11 2.99 -17.40
CA PRO A 364 -6.92 3.85 -17.34
C PRO A 364 -5.64 3.04 -17.60
N LEU A 365 -4.98 3.32 -18.72
CA LEU A 365 -3.70 2.70 -19.08
C LEU A 365 -2.51 3.44 -18.47
N ASP A 366 -2.60 4.76 -18.36
CA ASP A 366 -1.52 5.60 -17.85
C ASP A 366 -1.53 5.59 -16.31
N MET A 367 -0.38 5.33 -15.68
CA MET A 367 -0.26 5.26 -14.22
C MET A 367 -0.65 6.59 -13.54
N SER A 368 -0.36 7.75 -14.16
CA SER A 368 -0.76 9.05 -13.63
C SER A 368 -2.27 9.25 -13.73
N VAL A 369 -2.87 8.94 -14.87
CA VAL A 369 -4.33 9.05 -15.05
C VAL A 369 -5.07 8.16 -14.06
N HIS A 370 -4.58 6.93 -13.85
CA HIS A 370 -5.15 6.01 -12.86
C HIS A 370 -5.03 6.56 -11.43
N ALA A 371 -3.85 7.07 -11.03
CA ALA A 371 -3.65 7.66 -9.71
C ALA A 371 -4.54 8.89 -9.47
N ASN A 372 -4.74 9.71 -10.50
CA ASN A 372 -5.61 10.89 -10.43
C ASN A 372 -7.08 10.50 -10.25
N GLU A 373 -7.56 9.48 -10.98
CA GLU A 373 -8.92 8.94 -10.80
C GLU A 373 -9.11 8.31 -9.42
N GLN A 374 -8.09 7.58 -8.94
CA GLN A 374 -8.06 7.01 -7.60
C GLN A 374 -8.17 8.07 -6.50
N TRP A 375 -7.49 9.21 -6.67
CA TRP A 375 -7.63 10.38 -5.80
C TRP A 375 -9.03 10.99 -5.87
N LEU A 376 -9.51 11.28 -7.09
CA LEU A 376 -10.79 11.98 -7.29
C LEU A 376 -11.97 11.21 -6.69
N LYS A 377 -12.01 9.88 -6.88
CA LYS A 377 -13.01 9.00 -6.24
C LYS A 377 -12.96 9.09 -4.71
N ALA A 378 -11.75 9.01 -4.13
CA ALA A 378 -11.57 9.07 -2.68
C ALA A 378 -11.96 10.45 -2.11
N TYR A 379 -11.61 11.53 -2.79
CA TYR A 379 -11.95 12.89 -2.39
C TYR A 379 -13.48 13.10 -2.42
N ILE A 380 -14.14 12.73 -3.51
CA ILE A 380 -15.61 12.86 -3.63
C ILE A 380 -16.32 12.04 -2.55
N ALA A 381 -15.90 10.80 -2.31
CA ALA A 381 -16.47 9.96 -1.27
C ALA A 381 -16.32 10.59 0.13
N GLN A 382 -15.14 11.11 0.46
CA GLN A 382 -14.89 11.80 1.72
C GLN A 382 -15.78 13.05 1.89
N GLN A 383 -15.94 13.85 0.84
CA GLN A 383 -16.81 15.04 0.87
C GLN A 383 -18.28 14.65 1.09
N TRP A 384 -18.74 13.57 0.43
CA TRP A 384 -20.08 13.04 0.64
C TRP A 384 -20.32 12.59 2.08
N PHE A 385 -19.41 11.81 2.66
CA PHE A 385 -19.54 11.39 4.06
C PHE A 385 -19.46 12.59 5.02
N SER A 386 -18.57 13.54 4.76
CA SER A 386 -18.45 14.75 5.56
C SER A 386 -19.76 15.55 5.55
N LEU A 387 -20.39 15.70 4.37
CA LEU A 387 -21.69 16.36 4.23
C LEU A 387 -22.79 15.61 5.00
N LEU A 388 -22.91 14.30 4.80
CA LEU A 388 -23.94 13.48 5.42
C LEU A 388 -23.85 13.44 6.95
N LEU A 389 -22.63 13.46 7.51
CA LEU A 389 -22.41 13.46 8.96
C LEU A 389 -22.54 14.86 9.59
N ALA A 390 -22.24 15.92 8.84
CA ALA A 390 -22.28 17.29 9.35
C ALA A 390 -23.67 17.93 9.28
N THR A 391 -24.55 17.46 8.39
CA THR A 391 -25.92 17.98 8.27
C THR A 391 -26.93 17.11 9.01
N ARG A 392 -28.11 17.65 9.30
CA ARG A 392 -29.24 16.89 9.86
C ARG A 392 -29.90 15.94 8.84
N GLY A 393 -29.21 15.62 7.76
CA GLY A 393 -29.74 14.96 6.56
C GLY A 393 -29.68 15.84 5.31
N ILE A 394 -29.78 15.19 4.15
CA ILE A 394 -29.92 15.83 2.84
C ILE A 394 -31.38 15.67 2.43
N PRO A 395 -32.15 16.76 2.25
CA PRO A 395 -33.56 16.65 1.89
C PRO A 395 -33.74 16.05 0.49
N ALA A 396 -34.74 15.19 0.32
CA ALA A 396 -35.08 14.55 -0.96
C ALA A 396 -35.83 15.52 -1.90
N ASN A 397 -35.21 16.66 -2.20
CA ASN A 397 -35.78 17.71 -3.05
C ASN A 397 -34.66 18.46 -3.80
N LYS A 398 -35.02 19.55 -4.50
CA LYS A 398 -34.07 20.38 -5.24
C LYS A 398 -32.97 21.02 -4.37
N ASP A 399 -33.22 21.24 -3.08
CA ASP A 399 -32.16 21.72 -2.17
C ASP A 399 -31.11 20.62 -1.91
N GLY A 400 -31.54 19.36 -1.85
CA GLY A 400 -30.63 18.23 -1.73
C GLY A 400 -29.78 18.04 -2.98
N GLU A 401 -30.38 18.15 -4.16
CA GLU A 401 -29.66 18.14 -5.44
C GLU A 401 -28.65 19.31 -5.53
N ALA A 402 -29.04 20.52 -5.12
CA ALA A 402 -28.13 21.66 -5.09
C ALA A 402 -26.91 21.41 -4.19
N ARG A 403 -27.09 20.79 -3.02
CA ARG A 403 -25.99 20.39 -2.14
C ARG A 403 -25.07 19.35 -2.78
N ALA A 404 -25.63 18.40 -3.53
CA ALA A 404 -24.87 17.42 -4.31
C ALA A 404 -23.99 18.09 -5.36
N LEU A 405 -24.57 19.00 -6.13
CA LEU A 405 -23.85 19.75 -7.16
C LEU A 405 -22.71 20.57 -6.55
N MET A 406 -22.88 21.15 -5.35
CA MET A 406 -21.81 21.86 -4.65
C MET A 406 -20.64 20.94 -4.28
N VAL A 407 -20.91 19.70 -3.84
CA VAL A 407 -19.85 18.71 -3.53
C VAL A 407 -19.04 18.38 -4.79
N ILE A 408 -19.71 18.09 -5.90
CA ILE A 408 -19.03 17.76 -7.16
C ILE A 408 -18.30 18.98 -7.72
N ALA A 409 -18.89 20.18 -7.65
CA ALA A 409 -18.27 21.44 -8.06
C ALA A 409 -16.93 21.69 -7.33
N GLY A 410 -16.90 21.48 -6.02
CA GLY A 410 -15.68 21.60 -5.22
C GLY A 410 -14.61 20.59 -5.64
N ALA A 411 -15.00 19.35 -5.94
CA ALA A 411 -14.08 18.31 -6.39
C ALA A 411 -13.47 18.62 -7.77
N VAL A 412 -14.29 18.99 -8.76
CA VAL A 412 -13.78 19.29 -10.12
C VAL A 412 -12.94 20.57 -10.14
N THR A 413 -13.28 21.58 -9.34
CA THR A 413 -12.46 22.80 -9.21
C THR A 413 -11.06 22.46 -8.72
N LYS A 414 -10.97 21.60 -7.70
CA LYS A 414 -9.69 21.11 -7.19
C LYS A 414 -8.96 20.25 -8.22
N ALA A 415 -9.68 19.40 -8.94
CA ALA A 415 -9.13 18.51 -9.97
C ALA A 415 -8.57 19.28 -11.17
N VAL A 416 -9.19 20.39 -11.58
CA VAL A 416 -8.64 21.30 -12.59
C VAL A 416 -7.39 22.00 -12.06
N ASN A 417 -7.43 22.51 -10.82
CA ASN A 417 -6.30 23.21 -10.21
C ASN A 417 -5.05 22.30 -10.11
N ASN A 418 -5.21 21.04 -9.71
CA ASN A 418 -4.09 20.13 -9.51
C ASN A 418 -3.64 19.40 -10.79
N GLY A 419 -4.36 19.51 -11.91
CA GLY A 419 -4.03 18.88 -13.18
C GLY A 419 -4.56 17.45 -13.36
N THR A 420 -5.51 17.01 -12.53
CA THR A 420 -6.27 15.77 -12.74
C THR A 420 -7.20 15.89 -13.95
N VAL A 421 -7.83 17.06 -14.10
CA VAL A 421 -8.72 17.40 -15.21
C VAL A 421 -8.02 18.44 -16.09
N LEU A 422 -8.06 18.24 -17.41
CA LEU A 422 -7.54 19.20 -18.38
C LEU A 422 -8.67 19.82 -19.22
N PRO A 423 -8.77 21.16 -19.27
CA PRO A 423 -9.62 21.87 -20.23
C PRO A 423 -9.00 21.90 -21.63
N GLY A 424 -9.79 22.25 -22.63
CA GLY A 424 -9.36 22.46 -24.02
C GLY A 424 -9.09 21.19 -24.82
N LYS A 425 -9.60 20.03 -24.38
CA LYS A 425 -9.31 18.75 -25.01
C LYS A 425 -10.28 18.45 -26.15
N THR A 426 -9.77 18.39 -27.38
CA THR A 426 -10.57 18.02 -28.54
C THR A 426 -11.10 16.59 -28.41
N LEU A 427 -12.43 16.45 -28.46
CA LEU A 427 -13.12 15.17 -28.43
C LEU A 427 -13.37 14.64 -29.85
N THR A 428 -13.23 13.33 -30.05
CA THR A 428 -13.64 12.67 -31.29
C THR A 428 -15.17 12.61 -31.42
N GLU A 429 -15.69 12.41 -32.62
CA GLU A 429 -17.15 12.30 -32.83
C GLU A 429 -17.78 11.17 -32.00
N VAL A 430 -17.10 10.03 -31.88
CA VAL A 430 -17.56 8.92 -31.02
C VAL A 430 -17.57 9.32 -29.55
N GLN A 431 -16.57 10.09 -29.09
CA GLN A 431 -16.54 10.59 -27.71
C GLN A 431 -17.65 11.61 -27.45
N LYS A 432 -17.95 12.50 -28.40
CA LYS A 432 -19.06 13.46 -28.28
C LYS A 432 -20.40 12.75 -28.12
N ILE A 433 -20.65 11.72 -28.93
CA ILE A 433 -21.86 10.88 -28.82
C ILE A 433 -21.90 10.19 -27.45
N ALA A 434 -20.79 9.57 -27.02
CA ALA A 434 -20.74 8.92 -25.71
C ALA A 434 -20.98 9.90 -24.54
N VAL A 435 -20.51 11.14 -24.66
CA VAL A 435 -20.78 12.19 -23.65
C VAL A 435 -22.26 12.59 -23.68
N ALA A 436 -22.87 12.78 -24.86
CA ALA A 436 -24.30 13.09 -24.99
C ALA A 436 -25.17 11.96 -24.38
N ASP A 437 -24.88 10.70 -24.72
CA ASP A 437 -25.60 9.55 -24.19
C ASP A 437 -25.46 9.42 -22.66
N ALA A 438 -24.25 9.63 -22.11
CA ALA A 438 -23.99 9.51 -20.68
C ALA A 438 -24.56 10.67 -19.86
N SER A 439 -24.64 11.86 -20.44
CA SER A 439 -25.16 13.07 -19.79
C SER A 439 -26.68 13.23 -19.93
N GLY A 440 -27.25 12.70 -21.02
CA GLY A 440 -28.62 13.03 -21.45
C GLY A 440 -28.74 14.45 -22.03
N ASP A 441 -27.62 15.10 -22.39
CA ASP A 441 -27.54 16.46 -22.91
C ASP A 441 -26.61 16.50 -24.14
N ASP A 442 -27.21 16.74 -25.31
CA ASP A 442 -26.51 16.80 -26.60
C ASP A 442 -25.42 17.88 -26.68
N LEU A 443 -25.43 18.84 -25.75
CA LEU A 443 -24.45 19.93 -25.69
C LEU A 443 -23.40 19.74 -24.58
N ALA A 444 -23.51 18.71 -23.74
CA ALA A 444 -22.58 18.47 -22.62
C ALA A 444 -21.11 18.30 -23.07
N TRP A 445 -20.89 17.82 -24.29
CA TRP A 445 -19.54 17.67 -24.83
C TRP A 445 -18.79 19.00 -25.01
N HIS A 446 -19.50 20.13 -25.20
CA HIS A 446 -18.88 21.45 -25.22
C HIS A 446 -18.27 21.79 -23.86
N ASP A 447 -18.98 21.53 -22.77
CA ASP A 447 -18.48 21.77 -21.41
C ASP A 447 -17.27 20.88 -21.09
N VAL A 448 -17.34 19.60 -21.46
CA VAL A 448 -16.21 18.66 -21.28
C VAL A 448 -14.99 19.10 -22.08
N GLN A 449 -15.17 19.58 -23.31
CA GLN A 449 -14.08 20.03 -24.16
C GLN A 449 -13.47 21.35 -23.67
N ASP A 450 -14.29 22.36 -23.38
CA ASP A 450 -13.81 23.72 -23.12
C ASP A 450 -13.39 23.91 -21.64
N LYS A 451 -14.22 23.45 -20.70
CA LYS A 451 -13.97 23.57 -19.24
C LYS A 451 -13.22 22.36 -18.68
N GLY A 452 -13.24 21.24 -19.40
CA GLY A 452 -12.64 19.97 -18.96
C GLY A 452 -13.62 19.05 -18.22
N TYR A 453 -14.85 19.49 -17.90
CA TYR A 453 -15.80 18.66 -17.14
C TYR A 453 -17.26 19.05 -17.40
N TRP A 454 -18.15 18.09 -17.17
CA TRP A 454 -19.59 18.23 -17.04
C TRP A 454 -20.07 17.36 -15.89
N TYR A 455 -21.04 17.84 -15.10
CA TYR A 455 -21.63 17.03 -14.05
C TYR A 455 -23.08 17.40 -13.79
N ASN A 456 -23.85 16.42 -13.32
CA ASN A 456 -25.22 16.61 -12.85
C ASN A 456 -25.52 15.68 -11.67
N ALA A 457 -26.52 16.04 -10.86
CA ALA A 457 -27.00 15.25 -9.74
C ALA A 457 -28.52 15.29 -9.66
N GLN A 458 -29.12 14.15 -9.35
CA GLN A 458 -30.56 13.98 -9.22
C GLN A 458 -30.89 13.05 -8.06
N ILE A 459 -32.02 13.31 -7.39
CA ILE A 459 -32.55 12.41 -6.37
C ILE A 459 -33.63 11.55 -7.01
N VAL A 460 -33.51 10.24 -6.88
CA VAL A 460 -34.51 9.28 -7.36
C VAL A 460 -34.97 8.40 -6.22
N GLU A 461 -36.25 8.05 -6.21
CA GLU A 461 -36.77 7.00 -5.33
C GLU A 461 -36.36 5.64 -5.90
N SER A 462 -35.86 4.75 -5.05
CA SER A 462 -35.47 3.39 -5.39
C SER A 462 -35.87 2.45 -4.26
N THR A 463 -36.18 1.20 -4.59
CA THR A 463 -36.31 0.16 -3.56
C THR A 463 -34.91 -0.30 -3.15
N GLY A 464 -34.57 -0.13 -1.88
CA GLY A 464 -33.30 -0.62 -1.32
C GLY A 464 -33.27 -2.14 -1.18
N GLU A 465 -32.11 -2.70 -0.83
CA GLU A 465 -31.96 -4.16 -0.60
C GLU A 465 -32.87 -4.70 0.51
N SER A 466 -33.27 -3.82 1.42
CA SER A 466 -34.21 -4.08 2.51
C SER A 466 -35.67 -4.23 2.06
N GLY A 467 -35.97 -3.96 0.78
CA GLY A 467 -37.33 -3.92 0.24
C GLY A 467 -38.12 -2.64 0.57
N LEU A 468 -37.47 -1.66 1.21
CA LEU A 468 -38.09 -0.37 1.57
C LEU A 468 -37.79 0.71 0.51
N PRO A 469 -38.71 1.68 0.32
CA PRO A 469 -38.43 2.84 -0.51
C PRO A 469 -37.37 3.73 0.14
N GLU A 470 -36.33 4.06 -0.63
CA GLU A 470 -35.20 4.89 -0.23
C GLU A 470 -34.95 5.95 -1.31
N TYR A 471 -34.61 7.17 -0.89
CA TYR A 471 -34.17 8.22 -1.82
C TYR A 471 -32.67 8.11 -2.04
N VAL A 472 -32.27 7.90 -3.30
CA VAL A 472 -30.87 7.75 -3.72
C VAL A 472 -30.44 8.99 -4.49
N MET A 473 -29.34 9.60 -4.04
CA MET A 473 -28.65 10.64 -4.81
C MET A 473 -27.81 9.99 -5.90
N LYS A 474 -28.16 10.21 -7.17
CA LYS A 474 -27.37 9.80 -8.32
C LYS A 474 -26.66 11.00 -8.89
N TYR A 475 -25.36 10.92 -9.09
CA TYR A 475 -24.61 11.93 -9.84
C TYR A 475 -23.85 11.30 -11.00
N VAL A 476 -23.63 12.08 -12.03
CA VAL A 476 -22.78 11.75 -13.17
C VAL A 476 -21.72 12.83 -13.27
N LEU A 477 -20.46 12.43 -13.41
CA LEU A 477 -19.33 13.30 -13.68
C LEU A 477 -18.62 12.78 -14.92
N ILE A 478 -18.47 13.64 -15.92
CA ILE A 478 -17.74 13.37 -17.15
C ILE A 478 -16.61 14.40 -17.24
N TYR A 479 -15.38 13.96 -17.48
CA TYR A 479 -14.24 14.88 -17.48
C TYR A 479 -13.14 14.49 -18.48
N GLY A 480 -12.38 15.49 -18.93
CA GLY A 480 -11.19 15.34 -19.73
C GLY A 480 -10.00 14.95 -18.85
N LYS A 481 -9.57 13.69 -18.93
CA LYS A 481 -8.40 13.18 -18.18
C LYS A 481 -7.12 13.97 -18.48
N GLY A 482 -6.28 14.15 -17.45
CA GLY A 482 -4.94 14.72 -17.52
C GLY A 482 -3.91 13.82 -18.19
N ASP A 483 -3.90 13.79 -19.52
CA ASP A 483 -2.91 13.05 -20.30
C ASP A 483 -1.57 13.80 -20.41
N TRP A 484 -0.47 13.03 -20.53
CA TRP A 484 0.89 13.55 -20.65
C TRP A 484 1.48 13.36 -22.04
N VAL A 485 2.31 14.31 -22.47
CA VAL A 485 3.16 14.16 -23.65
C VAL A 485 4.31 13.20 -23.33
N ARG A 486 4.58 12.27 -24.25
CA ARG A 486 5.56 11.18 -24.06
C ARG A 486 6.62 11.10 -25.17
N LYS A 487 6.41 11.82 -26.27
CA LYS A 487 7.33 11.93 -27.41
C LYS A 487 7.11 13.28 -28.08
N VAL A 488 8.19 13.89 -28.58
CA VAL A 488 8.14 15.10 -29.39
C VAL A 488 8.78 14.78 -30.74
N ASP A 489 8.05 15.06 -31.82
CA ASP A 489 8.54 14.96 -33.20
C ASP A 489 8.58 16.37 -33.80
N GLY A 490 9.70 16.73 -34.45
CA GLY A 490 9.92 18.07 -35.01
C GLY A 490 10.60 18.01 -36.37
N SER A 491 10.39 19.04 -37.19
CA SER A 491 11.08 19.22 -38.47
C SER A 491 11.67 20.63 -38.55
N HIS A 492 12.87 20.75 -39.12
CA HIS A 492 13.54 22.02 -39.35
C HIS A 492 13.69 22.21 -40.86
N ASN A 493 13.08 23.27 -41.40
CA ASN A 493 13.19 23.63 -42.81
C ASN A 493 14.00 24.92 -42.92
N LEU A 494 15.26 24.77 -43.35
CA LEU A 494 16.19 25.88 -43.56
C LEU A 494 15.95 26.46 -44.96
N VAL A 495 15.92 27.79 -45.07
CA VAL A 495 15.89 28.51 -46.36
C VAL A 495 17.30 28.89 -46.76
#